data_AF-A0A328C883-F1
#
_entry.id   AF-A0A328C883-F1
#
_cell.length_a   1.000
_cell.length_b   1.000
_cell.length_c   1.000
_cell.angle_alpha   90.00
_cell.angle_beta   90.00
_cell.angle_gamma   90.00
#
_symmetry.space_group_name_H-M   'P 1'
#
loop_
_entity.id
_entity.type
_entity.pdbx_description
1 polymer ?
#
loop_
_entity_poly.entity_id
_entity_poly.type
_entity_poly.pdbx_seq_one_letter_code
_entity_poly.pdbx_strand_id
1 'polypeptide(L)'
;MDASYHPEMAYLIREEKRVEAELEQLRDEFATWKRRVVLAQEKGHAELAAQATERVDALRARGHATREELELLQAKKRLLIRQARRPDGAEVERAEALLEQVRQGGLIDPDEASLEEEFERLARGQDSAAPGPLEEDDNP
;
A
#
# COMPACT_ATOMS: atom_id res chain seq x y z
N MET A 1 -1.42 -1.68 -19.06
CA MET A 1 -0.80 -2.68 -18.15
C MET A 1 -0.05 -3.68 -18.99
N ASP A 2 1.24 -3.84 -18.73
CA ASP A 2 2.08 -4.82 -19.45
C ASP A 2 1.60 -6.26 -19.15
N ALA A 3 1.43 -7.07 -20.20
CA ALA A 3 0.94 -8.45 -20.10
C ALA A 3 1.92 -9.37 -19.33
N SER A 4 3.18 -8.95 -19.21
CA SER A 4 4.24 -9.64 -18.45
C SER A 4 4.00 -9.67 -16.93
N TYR A 5 3.22 -8.73 -16.38
CA TYR A 5 2.94 -8.60 -14.94
C TYR A 5 1.99 -9.66 -14.38
N HIS A 6 1.01 -10.08 -15.18
CA HIS A 6 -0.06 -10.96 -14.74
C HIS A 6 0.41 -12.37 -14.32
N PRO A 7 1.29 -13.05 -15.09
CA PRO A 7 1.81 -14.37 -14.73
C PRO A 7 2.63 -14.36 -13.45
N GLU A 8 3.49 -13.35 -13.27
CA GLU A 8 4.37 -13.27 -12.10
C GLU A 8 3.58 -12.95 -10.83
N MET A 9 2.59 -12.04 -10.91
CA MET A 9 1.69 -11.79 -9.78
C MET A 9 0.86 -13.04 -9.42
N ALA A 10 0.37 -13.80 -10.41
CA ALA A 10 -0.37 -15.04 -10.18
C ALA A 10 0.49 -16.12 -9.51
N TYR A 11 1.77 -16.22 -9.89
CA TYR A 11 2.74 -17.09 -9.22
C TYR A 11 2.95 -16.69 -7.76
N LEU A 12 3.21 -15.41 -7.49
CA LEU A 12 3.43 -14.91 -6.13
C LEU A 12 2.21 -15.14 -5.22
N ILE A 13 1.00 -14.96 -5.73
CA ILE A 13 -0.25 -15.26 -4.98
C ILE A 13 -0.37 -16.75 -4.67
N ARG A 14 0.01 -17.63 -5.61
CA ARG A 14 -0.04 -19.08 -5.39
C ARG A 14 0.95 -19.51 -4.32
N GLU A 15 2.17 -19.00 -4.39
CA GLU A 15 3.21 -19.29 -3.40
C GLU A 15 2.85 -18.75 -2.02
N GLU A 16 2.30 -17.55 -1.92
CA GLU A 16 1.81 -16.98 -0.67
C GLU A 16 0.77 -17.90 -0.01
N LYS A 17 -0.24 -18.35 -0.76
CA LYS A 17 -1.24 -19.30 -0.25
C LYS A 17 -0.64 -20.63 0.18
N ARG A 18 0.36 -21.14 -0.54
CA ARG A 18 1.07 -22.37 -0.16
C ARG A 18 1.79 -22.20 1.17
N VAL A 19 2.50 -21.10 1.33
CA VAL A 19 3.28 -20.78 2.55
C VAL A 19 2.35 -20.49 3.73
N GLU A 20 1.21 -19.83 3.51
CA GLU A 20 0.16 -19.65 4.54
C GLU A 20 -0.41 -20.98 5.02
N ALA A 21 -0.72 -21.90 4.11
CA ALA A 21 -1.19 -23.24 4.46
C ALA A 21 -0.13 -24.04 5.24
N GLU A 22 1.14 -23.94 4.86
CA GLU A 22 2.24 -24.54 5.61
C GLU A 22 2.35 -23.96 7.02
N LEU A 23 2.24 -22.64 7.19
CA LEU A 23 2.24 -22.00 8.51
C LEU A 23 1.10 -22.48 9.41
N GLU A 24 -0.08 -22.67 8.84
CA GLU A 24 -1.23 -23.18 9.60
C GLU A 24 -0.99 -24.61 10.05
N GLN A 25 -0.52 -25.47 9.14
CA GLN A 25 -0.13 -26.84 9.49
C GLN A 25 0.94 -26.87 10.59
N LEU A 26 1.96 -26.01 10.49
CA LEU A 26 3.02 -25.93 11.50
C LEU A 26 2.47 -25.49 12.87
N ARG A 27 1.46 -24.61 12.92
CA ARG A 27 0.80 -24.21 14.17
C ARG A 27 0.05 -25.38 14.81
N ASP A 28 -0.69 -26.15 14.02
CA ASP A 28 -1.42 -27.32 14.50
C ASP A 28 -0.48 -28.42 15.01
N GLU A 29 0.60 -28.68 14.26
CA GLU A 29 1.65 -29.61 14.67
C GLU A 29 2.33 -29.15 15.96
N PHE A 30 2.69 -27.86 16.05
CA PHE A 30 3.31 -27.29 17.24
C PHE A 30 2.42 -27.45 18.48
N ALA A 31 1.13 -27.12 18.38
CA ALA A 31 0.18 -27.28 19.48
C ALA A 31 0.05 -28.76 19.92
N THR A 32 0.07 -29.68 18.96
CA THR A 32 0.02 -31.12 19.23
C THR A 32 1.27 -31.61 19.93
N TRP A 33 2.46 -31.23 19.46
CA TRP A 33 3.72 -31.64 20.08
C TRP A 33 3.92 -31.02 21.47
N LYS A 34 3.47 -29.77 21.68
CA LYS A 34 3.49 -29.15 23.01
C LYS A 34 2.65 -29.95 24.02
N ARG A 35 1.47 -30.42 23.63
CA ARG A 35 0.65 -31.31 24.48
C ARG A 35 1.34 -32.64 24.78
N ARG A 36 2.09 -33.20 23.82
CA ARG A 36 2.88 -34.43 24.02
C ARG A 36 4.02 -34.25 25.01
N VAL A 37 4.69 -33.09 25.00
CA VAL A 37 5.72 -32.75 26.00
C VAL A 37 5.13 -32.81 27.40
N VAL A 38 4.02 -32.09 27.63
CA VAL A 38 3.34 -32.06 28.93
C VAL A 38 2.94 -33.46 29.38
N LEU A 39 2.29 -34.24 28.49
CA LEU A 39 1.87 -35.60 28.80
C LEU A 39 3.04 -36.53 29.15
N ALA A 40 4.17 -36.41 28.45
CA ALA A 40 5.36 -37.21 28.74
C ALA A 40 5.99 -36.84 30.10
N GLN A 41 6.01 -35.54 30.43
CA GLN A 41 6.47 -35.04 31.73
C GLN A 41 5.57 -35.53 32.87
N GLU A 42 4.25 -35.42 32.72
CA GLU A 42 3.27 -35.88 33.71
C GLU A 42 3.37 -37.39 33.98
N LYS A 43 3.72 -38.17 32.95
CA LYS A 43 3.91 -39.63 33.06
C LYS A 43 5.32 -40.05 33.51
N GLY A 44 6.22 -39.09 33.75
CA GLY A 44 7.60 -39.38 34.17
C GLY A 44 8.47 -39.99 33.07
N HIS A 45 8.09 -39.88 31.80
CA HIS A 45 8.89 -40.36 30.67
C HIS A 45 9.84 -39.28 30.16
N ALA A 46 10.96 -39.08 30.89
CA ALA A 46 11.90 -38.00 30.64
C ALA A 46 12.50 -38.00 29.22
N GLU A 47 12.86 -39.16 28.68
CA GLU A 47 13.42 -39.27 27.32
C GLU A 47 12.40 -38.86 26.24
N LEU A 48 11.14 -39.30 26.38
CA LEU A 48 10.07 -38.91 25.45
C LEU A 48 9.75 -37.41 25.56
N ALA A 49 9.82 -36.84 26.76
CA ALA A 49 9.66 -35.40 26.95
C ALA A 49 10.78 -34.61 26.26
N ALA A 50 12.03 -35.09 26.34
CA ALA A 50 13.17 -34.46 25.66
C ALA A 50 13.02 -34.50 24.14
N GLN A 51 12.70 -35.67 23.57
CA GLN A 51 12.48 -35.83 22.13
C GLN A 51 11.31 -34.96 21.62
N ALA A 52 10.21 -34.92 22.38
CA ALA A 52 9.07 -34.08 22.03
C ALA A 52 9.44 -32.58 22.11
N THR A 53 10.29 -32.18 23.05
CA THR A 53 10.77 -30.79 23.19
C THR A 53 11.65 -30.39 22.01
N GLU A 54 12.60 -31.25 21.63
CA GLU A 54 13.43 -31.05 20.44
C GLU A 54 12.57 -30.84 19.18
N ARG A 55 11.51 -31.65 19.04
CA ARG A 55 10.57 -31.50 17.93
C ARG A 55 9.80 -30.19 17.97
N VAL A 56 9.39 -29.72 19.15
CA VAL A 56 8.75 -28.41 19.34
C VAL A 56 9.67 -27.27 18.92
N ASP A 57 10.96 -27.34 19.29
CA ASP A 57 11.95 -26.32 18.93
C ASP A 57 12.25 -26.32 17.42
N ALA A 58 12.34 -27.50 16.80
CA ALA A 58 12.46 -27.62 15.35
C ALA A 58 11.25 -27.02 14.61
N LEU A 59 10.03 -27.30 15.09
CA LEU A 59 8.80 -26.72 14.54
C LEU A 59 8.74 -25.20 14.73
N ARG A 60 9.23 -24.69 15.88
CA ARG A 60 9.34 -23.24 16.12
C ARG A 60 10.29 -22.59 15.12
N ALA A 61 11.50 -23.15 14.95
CA ALA A 61 12.49 -22.64 14.03
C ALA A 61 11.98 -22.62 12.59
N ARG A 62 11.35 -23.73 12.14
CA ARG A 62 10.71 -23.78 10.83
C ARG A 62 9.58 -22.75 10.70
N GLY A 63 8.73 -22.64 11.72
CA GLY A 63 7.66 -21.64 11.73
C GLY A 63 8.15 -20.19 11.65
N HIS A 64 9.31 -19.86 12.20
CA HIS A 64 9.95 -18.55 12.00
C HIS A 64 10.44 -18.37 10.56
N ALA A 65 11.18 -19.33 10.01
CA ALA A 65 11.67 -19.28 8.64
C ALA A 65 10.52 -19.14 7.62
N THR A 66 9.43 -19.89 7.80
CA THR A 66 8.26 -19.81 6.91
C THR A 66 7.53 -18.46 7.02
N ARG A 67 7.57 -17.79 8.19
CA ARG A 67 7.05 -16.40 8.31
C ARG A 67 7.91 -15.41 7.54
N GLU A 68 9.22 -15.53 7.63
CA GLU A 68 10.16 -14.68 6.87
C GLU A 68 9.97 -14.87 5.36
N GLU A 69 9.72 -16.10 4.90
CA GLU A 69 9.38 -16.39 3.51
C GLU A 69 8.07 -15.69 3.09
N LEU A 70 7.04 -15.73 3.93
CA LEU A 70 5.78 -15.05 3.67
C LEU A 70 5.95 -13.52 3.57
N GLU A 71 6.72 -12.92 4.48
CA GLU A 71 7.03 -11.49 4.46
C GLU A 71 7.79 -11.10 3.18
N LEU A 72 8.73 -11.93 2.74
CA LEU A 72 9.45 -11.73 1.49
C LEU A 72 8.51 -11.79 0.27
N LEU A 73 7.58 -12.75 0.22
CA LEU A 73 6.58 -12.83 -0.84
C LEU A 73 5.69 -11.59 -0.89
N GLN A 74 5.23 -11.11 0.27
CA GLN A 74 4.45 -9.88 0.37
C GLN A 74 5.25 -8.64 -0.05
N ALA A 75 6.55 -8.58 0.28
CA ALA A 75 7.43 -7.52 -0.18
C ALA A 75 7.62 -7.54 -1.71
N LYS A 76 7.83 -8.73 -2.31
CA LYS A 76 7.91 -8.91 -3.75
C LYS A 76 6.65 -8.47 -4.47
N LYS A 77 5.45 -8.85 -3.97
CA LYS A 77 4.17 -8.39 -4.52
C LYS A 77 4.05 -6.86 -4.50
N ARG A 78 4.39 -6.23 -3.36
CA ARG A 78 4.37 -4.76 -3.23
C ARG A 78 5.35 -4.07 -4.17
N LEU A 79 6.53 -4.66 -4.39
CA LEU A 79 7.50 -4.16 -5.36
C LEU A 79 6.95 -4.27 -6.79
N LEU A 80 6.39 -5.42 -7.15
CA LEU A 80 5.85 -5.67 -8.48
C LEU A 80 4.69 -4.71 -8.79
N ILE A 81 3.80 -4.47 -7.81
CA ILE A 81 2.71 -3.46 -7.95
C ILE A 81 3.29 -2.06 -8.19
N ARG A 82 4.33 -1.67 -7.45
CA ARG A 82 5.00 -0.37 -7.65
C ARG A 82 5.65 -0.26 -9.02
N GLN A 83 6.28 -1.33 -9.51
CA GLN A 83 6.89 -1.37 -10.84
C GLN A 83 5.84 -1.26 -11.94
N ALA A 84 4.71 -1.97 -11.81
CA ALA A 84 3.63 -1.92 -12.79
C ALA A 84 2.88 -0.58 -12.84
N ARG A 85 2.94 0.20 -11.75
CA ARG A 85 2.37 1.56 -11.66
C ARG A 85 3.38 2.66 -11.99
N ARG A 86 4.64 2.32 -12.26
CA ARG A 86 5.64 3.32 -12.61
C ARG A 86 5.28 3.85 -14.01
N PRO A 87 5.04 5.16 -14.17
CA PRO A 87 4.78 5.71 -15.49
C PRO A 87 5.99 5.42 -16.37
N ASP A 88 5.73 5.07 -17.63
CA ASP A 88 6.81 4.98 -18.60
C ASP A 88 7.39 6.39 -18.85
N GLY A 89 8.65 6.48 -19.28
CA GLY A 89 9.27 7.79 -19.56
C GLY A 89 8.48 8.61 -20.58
N ALA A 90 7.73 7.94 -21.45
CA ALA A 90 6.87 8.57 -22.45
C ALA A 90 5.57 9.16 -21.87
N GLU A 91 4.99 8.58 -20.81
CA GLU A 91 3.85 9.13 -20.07
C GLU A 91 4.28 10.33 -19.24
N VAL A 92 5.49 10.29 -18.67
CA VAL A 92 6.09 11.46 -18.01
C VAL A 92 6.33 12.58 -19.01
N GLU A 93 6.97 12.30 -20.15
CA GLU A 93 7.19 13.28 -21.22
C GLU A 93 5.86 13.82 -21.80
N ARG A 94 4.84 12.97 -21.97
CA ARG A 94 3.50 13.41 -22.40
C ARG A 94 2.83 14.29 -21.36
N ALA A 95 2.94 13.95 -20.08
CA ALA A 95 2.39 14.75 -18.99
C ALA A 95 3.12 16.10 -18.86
N GLU A 96 4.44 16.13 -19.00
CA GLU A 96 5.24 17.35 -19.05
C GLU A 96 4.89 18.21 -20.26
N ALA A 97 4.73 17.62 -21.44
CA ALA A 97 4.30 18.34 -22.63
C ALA A 97 2.87 18.91 -22.49
N LEU A 98 1.97 18.19 -21.81
CA LEU A 98 0.62 18.66 -21.52
C LEU A 98 0.65 19.83 -20.51
N LEU A 99 1.47 19.74 -19.47
CA LEU A 99 1.66 20.83 -18.50
C LEU A 99 2.26 22.07 -19.16
N GLU A 100 3.21 21.88 -20.07
CA GLU A 100 3.82 22.97 -20.82
C GLU A 100 2.83 23.62 -21.78
N GLN A 101 1.97 22.85 -22.46
CA GLN A 101 0.87 23.39 -23.26
C GLN A 101 -0.17 24.14 -22.41
N VAL A 102 -0.49 23.65 -21.21
CA VAL A 102 -1.42 24.33 -20.28
C VAL A 102 -0.81 25.65 -19.77
N ARG A 103 0.49 25.69 -19.49
CA ARG A 103 1.22 26.91 -19.12
C ARG A 103 1.26 27.91 -20.28
N GLN A 104 1.56 27.46 -21.49
CA GLN A 104 1.61 28.31 -22.68
C GLN A 104 0.21 28.79 -23.11
N GLY A 105 -0.82 27.99 -22.84
CA GLY A 105 -2.23 28.34 -23.06
C GLY A 105 -2.83 29.31 -22.04
N GLY A 106 -2.06 29.76 -21.03
CA GLY A 106 -2.49 30.73 -20.03
C GLY A 106 -3.53 30.21 -19.04
N LEU A 107 -3.69 28.89 -18.90
CA LEU A 107 -4.66 28.31 -17.95
C LEU A 107 -4.14 28.24 -16.51
N ILE A 108 -2.85 28.52 -16.32
CA ILE A 108 -2.23 28.81 -15.03
C ILE A 108 -1.76 30.25 -15.14
N ASP A 109 -2.52 31.16 -14.56
CA ASP A 109 -2.16 32.58 -14.52
C ASP A 109 -0.91 32.71 -13.64
N PRO A 110 0.22 33.25 -14.13
CA PRO A 110 1.45 33.42 -13.32
C PRO A 110 1.25 34.40 -12.14
N ASP A 111 0.10 35.07 -12.06
CA ASP A 111 -0.33 35.91 -10.95
C ASP A 111 -1.04 35.10 -9.83
N GLU A 112 -0.67 33.84 -9.60
CA GLU A 112 -1.14 33.04 -8.45
C GLU A 112 -0.85 33.72 -7.10
N ALA A 113 0.13 34.63 -7.05
CA ALA A 113 0.37 35.49 -5.88
C ALA A 113 -0.78 36.49 -5.61
N SER A 114 -1.55 36.88 -6.64
CA SER A 114 -2.66 37.82 -6.50
C SER A 114 -3.97 37.15 -6.03
N LEU A 115 -4.17 35.88 -6.40
CA LEU A 115 -5.37 35.12 -6.01
C LEU A 115 -5.35 34.76 -4.53
N GLU A 116 -4.17 34.48 -3.96
CA GLU A 116 -4.02 34.23 -2.53
C GLU A 116 -4.23 35.52 -1.70
N GLU A 117 -3.80 36.68 -2.20
CA GLU A 117 -4.11 37.99 -1.62
C GLU A 117 -5.61 38.35 -1.71
N GLU A 118 -6.28 38.06 -2.83
CA GLU A 118 -7.73 38.28 -2.96
C GLU A 118 -8.56 37.36 -2.07
N PHE A 119 -8.15 36.10 -1.92
CA PHE A 119 -8.80 35.16 -1.01
C PHE A 119 -8.64 35.59 0.45
N GLU A 120 -7.45 36.05 0.85
CA GLU A 120 -7.24 36.63 2.17
C GLU A 120 -8.04 37.93 2.37
N ARG A 121 -8.20 38.76 1.33
CA ARG A 121 -8.98 40.01 1.39
C ARG A 121 -10.47 39.72 1.57
N LEU A 122 -11.01 38.71 0.89
CA LEU A 122 -12.39 38.24 1.05
C LEU A 122 -12.62 37.58 2.42
N ALA A 123 -11.65 36.78 2.91
CA ALA A 123 -11.71 36.21 4.25
C ALA A 123 -11.66 37.28 5.36
N ARG A 124 -11.06 38.45 5.09
CA ARG A 124 -11.02 39.62 5.98
C ARG A 124 -12.26 40.52 5.89
N GLY A 125 -13.24 40.19 5.04
CA GLY A 125 -14.57 40.81 5.04
C GLY A 125 -14.61 42.28 4.57
N GLN A 126 -13.75 42.67 3.63
CA GLN A 126 -13.80 44.01 3.02
C GLN A 126 -14.66 44.00 1.75
N ASP A 127 -15.98 44.01 1.91
CA ASP A 127 -16.91 44.31 0.83
C ASP A 127 -16.98 45.82 0.61
N SER A 128 -16.33 46.34 -0.44
CA SER A 128 -16.64 47.67 -0.97
C SER A 128 -17.84 47.58 -1.91
N ALA A 129 -19.02 47.84 -1.34
CA ALA A 129 -20.19 48.51 -1.92
C ALA A 129 -20.54 48.28 -3.42
N ALA A 130 -21.65 47.55 -3.59
CA ALA A 130 -22.67 47.51 -4.66
C ALA A 130 -22.57 48.39 -5.94
N PRO A 131 -22.99 47.85 -7.11
CA PRO A 131 -23.28 48.62 -8.32
C PRO A 131 -24.56 49.49 -8.15
N GLY A 132 -24.55 50.68 -8.76
CA GLY A 132 -25.50 51.78 -8.55
C GLY A 132 -26.92 51.59 -9.10
N PRO A 133 -27.83 52.56 -8.86
CA PRO A 133 -29.18 52.51 -9.40
C PRO A 133 -29.18 52.86 -10.89
N LEU A 134 -29.90 52.04 -11.67
CA LEU A 134 -30.28 52.26 -13.06
C LEU A 134 -31.38 53.33 -13.10
N GLU A 135 -31.16 54.43 -13.81
CA GLU A 135 -32.26 55.29 -14.29
C GLU A 135 -32.39 55.13 -15.81
N GLU A 136 -33.66 55.03 -16.20
CA GLU A 136 -34.21 54.58 -17.47
C GLU A 136 -33.97 55.54 -18.63
N ASP A 137 -34.05 54.94 -19.83
CA ASP A 137 -34.26 55.56 -21.13
C ASP A 137 -35.10 56.85 -21.10
N ASP A 138 -34.69 57.87 -21.86
CA ASP A 138 -35.58 58.40 -22.90
C ASP A 138 -34.83 59.19 -23.98
N ASN A 139 -35.21 58.87 -25.23
CA ASN A 139 -34.74 59.37 -26.52
C ASN A 139 -35.42 60.73 -26.85
N PRO A 140 -34.85 61.64 -27.67
CA PRO A 140 -34.71 61.43 -29.14
C PRO A 140 -33.42 61.96 -29.79
#